data_AF-D3SGV1-F1
#
_entry.id   AF-D3SGV1-F1
#
_cell.length_a   1.000
_cell.length_b   1.000
_cell.length_c   1.000
_cell.angle_alpha   90.00
_cell.angle_beta   90.00
_cell.angle_gamma   90.00
#
_symmetry.space_group_name_H-M   'P 1'
#
loop_
_entity.id
_entity.type
_entity.pdbx_description
1 polymer ?
#
loop_
_entity_poly.entity_id
_entity_poly.type
_entity_poly.pdbx_seq_one_letter_code
_entity_poly.pdbx_strand_id
1 'polypeptide(L)'
;MVNLILVIAALMIGAVLIVASIQYIPADAQVRAQVAEKVERDLRTMEEGVVRYLEDNRGSDGSIDVGGIPRSDLLEELAVDYVFVPPAPSGGSWVSGTGFHEGFEAVWICLQPDEDGWNTGTRQALLDVGQTKADQAWIRGDECGRSTDTGGDHHTYWMVVERFEDRAPNRRIIPAPSPGVTMVLSQDQMATPFYRFDASLAVNLEDNQDASIEVRLEANQGDGGWVIRDRWRENLEASADELTVEAGGFPGQGGGGGGGIGSTTVQPTGTVSRGKTGILSAPLLPGEQVRVVVETSGDADLVWADEHTLRLD
;
A
#
# COMPACT_ATOMS: atom_id res chain seq x y z
N MET A 1 50.51 48.23 27.21
CA MET A 1 50.18 46.97 27.93
C MET A 1 48.68 46.76 28.09
N VAL A 2 47.89 47.80 28.38
CA VAL A 2 46.41 47.71 28.50
C VAL A 2 45.73 47.12 27.24
N ASN A 3 46.23 47.45 26.05
CA ASN A 3 45.68 46.91 24.79
C ASN A 3 45.82 45.38 24.65
N LEU A 4 46.87 44.77 25.20
CA LEU A 4 47.05 43.32 25.11
C LEU A 4 46.07 42.58 26.01
N ILE A 5 45.80 43.13 27.21
CA ILE A 5 44.86 42.54 28.18
C ILE A 5 43.43 42.58 27.63
N LEU A 6 43.04 43.66 26.96
CA LEU A 6 41.72 43.77 26.34
C LEU A 6 41.49 42.75 25.21
N VAL A 7 42.50 42.50 24.38
CA VAL A 7 42.41 41.50 23.30
C VAL A 7 42.28 40.08 23.86
N ILE A 8 43.05 39.75 24.91
CA ILE A 8 42.97 38.43 25.56
C ILE A 8 41.62 38.23 26.24
N ALA A 9 41.10 39.26 26.93
CA ALA A 9 39.77 39.20 27.54
C ALA A 9 38.65 39.01 26.50
N ALA A 10 38.73 39.72 25.36
CA ALA A 10 37.79 39.55 24.26
C ALA A 10 37.83 38.14 23.66
N LEU A 11 39.02 37.56 23.47
CA LEU A 11 39.19 36.17 23.01
C LEU A 11 38.63 35.15 24.00
N MET A 12 38.84 35.36 25.31
CA MET A 12 38.28 34.49 26.36
C MET A 12 36.75 34.54 26.39
N ILE A 13 36.16 35.74 26.28
CA ILE A 13 34.69 35.89 26.20
C ILE A 13 34.15 35.22 24.94
N GLY A 14 34.81 35.40 23.80
CA GLY A 14 34.44 34.73 22.55
C GLY A 14 34.49 33.20 22.66
N ALA A 15 35.54 32.66 23.27
CA ALA A 15 35.67 31.21 23.49
C ALA A 15 34.58 30.66 24.41
N VAL A 16 34.24 31.36 25.50
CA VAL A 16 33.15 30.96 26.41
C VAL A 16 31.80 30.98 25.71
N LEU A 17 31.52 32.00 24.89
CA LEU A 17 30.28 32.07 24.11
C LEU A 17 30.18 30.92 23.11
N ILE A 18 31.28 30.58 22.43
CA ILE A 18 31.32 29.44 21.49
C ILE A 18 31.07 28.12 22.23
N VAL A 19 31.76 27.86 23.34
CA VAL A 19 31.57 26.64 24.13
C VAL A 19 30.16 26.55 24.70
N ALA A 20 29.62 27.66 25.21
CA ALA A 20 28.24 27.72 25.69
C ALA A 20 27.25 27.45 24.56
N SER A 21 27.47 28.00 23.35
CA SER A 21 26.60 27.74 22.21
C SER A 21 26.67 26.30 21.69
N ILE A 22 27.84 25.63 21.76
CA ILE A 22 27.98 24.21 21.41
C ILE A 22 27.28 23.31 22.44
N GLN A 23 27.37 23.65 23.73
CA GLN A 23 26.65 22.92 24.79
C GLN A 23 25.14 23.18 24.77
N TYR A 24 24.68 24.25 24.11
CA TYR A 24 23.26 24.61 24.07
C TYR A 24 22.49 23.94 22.93
N ILE A 25 23.15 23.23 22.00
CA ILE A 25 22.41 22.34 21.09
C ILE A 25 22.09 21.09 21.92
N PRO A 26 20.83 20.88 22.34
CA PRO A 26 20.49 19.71 23.14
C PRO A 26 20.89 18.46 22.35
N ALA A 27 21.47 17.47 23.04
CA ALA A 27 21.89 16.22 22.41
C ALA A 27 20.77 15.60 21.55
N ASP A 28 19.52 15.77 21.99
CA ASP A 28 18.32 15.35 21.27
C ASP A 28 18.17 15.99 19.89
N ALA A 29 18.57 17.26 19.71
CA ALA A 29 18.52 17.93 18.42
C ALA A 29 19.58 17.37 17.44
N GLN A 30 20.75 16.99 17.95
CA GLN A 30 21.77 16.33 17.13
C GLN A 30 21.33 14.93 16.72
N VAL A 31 20.78 14.15 17.65
CA VAL A 31 20.22 12.82 17.36
C VAL A 31 19.08 12.93 16.36
N ARG A 32 18.15 13.87 16.56
CA ARG A 32 17.03 14.11 15.64
C ARG A 32 17.50 14.41 14.22
N ALA A 33 18.46 15.33 14.06
CA ALA A 33 19.01 15.69 12.75
C ALA A 33 19.73 14.50 12.08
N GLN A 34 20.56 13.77 12.83
CA GLN A 34 21.27 12.60 12.31
C GLN A 34 20.32 11.47 11.89
N VAL A 35 19.29 11.20 12.69
CA VAL A 35 18.27 10.19 12.38
C VAL A 35 17.48 10.62 11.15
N ALA A 36 17.03 11.88 11.08
CA ALA A 36 16.28 12.38 9.92
C ALA A 36 17.09 12.26 8.63
N GLU A 37 18.35 12.73 8.63
CA GLU A 37 19.23 12.65 7.46
C GLU A 37 19.49 11.19 7.04
N LYS A 38 19.72 10.30 8.02
CA LYS A 38 19.91 8.88 7.76
C LYS A 38 18.67 8.25 7.14
N VAL A 39 17.49 8.48 7.72
CA VAL A 39 16.22 7.94 7.23
C VAL A 39 15.92 8.43 5.82
N GLU A 40 16.12 9.71 5.52
CA GLU A 40 15.92 10.24 4.17
C GLU A 40 16.85 9.59 3.14
N ARG A 41 18.13 9.42 3.49
CA ARG A 41 19.12 8.77 2.62
C ARG A 41 18.81 7.29 2.39
N ASP A 42 18.43 6.60 3.47
CA ASP A 42 18.09 5.19 3.44
C ASP A 42 16.82 4.97 2.61
N LEU A 43 15.77 5.78 2.82
CA LEU A 43 14.54 5.75 2.02
C LEU A 43 14.81 6.01 0.55
N ARG A 44 15.63 7.01 0.20
CA ARG A 44 16.00 7.27 -1.21
C ARG A 44 16.71 6.07 -1.85
N THR A 45 17.61 5.43 -1.11
CA THR A 45 18.34 4.26 -1.61
C THR A 45 17.39 3.08 -1.86
N MET A 46 16.46 2.86 -0.95
CA MET A 46 15.44 1.80 -1.12
C MET A 46 14.45 2.15 -2.23
N GLU A 47 14.04 3.42 -2.35
CA GLU A 47 13.18 3.93 -3.43
C GLU A 47 13.82 3.70 -4.81
N GLU A 48 15.11 4.03 -4.98
CA GLU A 48 15.82 3.77 -6.23
C GLU A 48 15.84 2.28 -6.60
N GLY A 49 16.02 1.39 -5.62
CA GLY A 49 16.01 -0.06 -5.90
C GLY A 49 14.61 -0.62 -6.11
N VAL A 50 13.59 -0.10 -5.43
CA VAL A 50 12.19 -0.44 -5.70
C VAL A 50 11.80 0.03 -7.09
N VAL A 51 12.17 1.24 -7.51
CA VAL A 51 11.96 1.71 -8.88
C VAL A 51 12.60 0.78 -9.90
N ARG A 52 13.85 0.33 -9.67
CA ARG A 52 14.48 -0.66 -10.56
C ARG A 52 13.74 -1.99 -10.61
N TYR A 53 13.34 -2.51 -9.45
CA TYR A 53 12.52 -3.73 -9.39
C TYR A 53 11.23 -3.58 -10.19
N LEU A 54 10.53 -2.46 -10.02
CA LEU A 54 9.28 -2.17 -10.72
C LEU A 54 9.49 -2.02 -12.23
N GLU A 55 10.61 -1.42 -12.67
CA GLU A 55 10.97 -1.33 -14.09
C GLU A 55 11.33 -2.70 -14.68
N ASP A 56 12.04 -3.56 -13.95
CA ASP A 56 12.41 -4.90 -14.43
C ASP A 56 11.22 -5.87 -14.43
N ASN A 57 10.23 -5.64 -13.57
CA ASN A 57 8.94 -6.33 -13.57
C ASN A 57 7.88 -5.60 -14.42
N ARG A 58 8.28 -4.54 -15.14
CA ARG A 58 7.38 -3.85 -16.06
C ARG A 58 7.16 -4.72 -17.29
N GLY A 59 5.90 -5.05 -17.56
CA GLY A 59 5.51 -5.74 -18.77
C GLY A 59 5.85 -4.93 -20.02
N SER A 60 5.89 -5.58 -21.19
CA SER A 60 6.06 -4.91 -22.49
C SER A 60 4.97 -3.88 -22.81
N ASP A 61 3.87 -3.94 -22.07
CA ASP A 61 2.70 -3.07 -22.11
C ASP A 61 2.79 -1.89 -21.13
N GLY A 62 3.82 -1.82 -20.30
CA GLY A 62 4.05 -0.75 -19.34
C GLY A 62 3.36 -0.95 -17.98
N SER A 63 2.55 -2.01 -17.81
CA SER A 63 1.97 -2.38 -16.52
C SER A 63 3.05 -2.94 -15.60
N ILE A 64 2.87 -2.79 -14.29
CA ILE A 64 3.77 -3.34 -13.29
C ILE A 64 2.96 -4.30 -12.44
N ASP A 65 3.26 -5.59 -12.55
CA ASP A 65 2.65 -6.61 -11.70
C ASP A 65 3.46 -6.73 -10.42
N VAL A 66 2.92 -6.22 -9.31
CA VAL A 66 3.55 -6.33 -7.98
C VAL A 66 3.10 -7.61 -7.23
N GLY A 67 2.51 -8.58 -7.94
CA GLY A 67 2.24 -9.92 -7.43
C GLY A 67 0.79 -10.18 -7.03
N GLY A 68 -0.13 -9.22 -7.20
CA GLY A 68 -1.59 -9.35 -7.03
C GLY A 68 -2.11 -9.75 -5.62
N ILE A 69 -1.23 -10.23 -4.74
CA ILE A 69 -1.50 -10.65 -3.37
C ILE A 69 -0.66 -9.76 -2.46
N PRO A 70 -1.28 -9.03 -1.52
CA PRO A 70 -0.54 -8.27 -0.51
C PRO A 70 0.41 -9.19 0.26
N ARG A 71 1.67 -8.80 0.32
CA ARG A 71 2.73 -9.52 1.04
C ARG A 71 3.59 -8.56 1.84
N SER A 72 4.26 -9.03 2.88
CA SER A 72 5.03 -8.21 3.83
C SER A 72 6.54 -8.48 3.83
N ASP A 73 7.03 -9.23 2.83
CA ASP A 73 8.39 -9.77 2.74
C ASP A 73 9.13 -9.34 1.47
N LEU A 74 8.63 -8.32 0.75
CA LEU A 74 9.22 -7.87 -0.53
C LEU A 74 10.71 -7.49 -0.40
N LEU A 75 11.15 -7.11 0.79
CA LEU A 75 12.50 -6.65 1.06
C LEU A 75 13.52 -7.79 0.88
N GLU A 76 13.13 -9.03 1.15
CA GLU A 76 13.99 -10.20 0.93
C GLU A 76 14.22 -10.44 -0.56
N GLU A 77 13.20 -10.26 -1.40
CA GLU A 77 13.32 -10.36 -2.86
C GLU A 77 14.11 -9.18 -3.44
N LEU A 78 13.84 -7.97 -2.95
CA LEU A 78 14.56 -6.77 -3.36
C LEU A 78 16.04 -6.82 -2.95
N ALA A 79 16.37 -7.38 -1.79
CA ALA A 79 17.72 -7.38 -1.24
C ALA A 79 18.74 -8.19 -2.06
N VAL A 80 18.27 -9.19 -2.81
CA VAL A 80 19.15 -10.08 -3.58
C VAL A 80 19.66 -9.38 -4.84
N ASP A 81 18.80 -8.64 -5.53
CA ASP A 81 19.11 -8.15 -6.89
C ASP A 81 18.94 -6.62 -7.06
N TYR A 82 18.21 -5.92 -6.19
CA TYR A 82 17.70 -4.57 -6.48
C TYR A 82 18.04 -3.50 -5.42
N VAL A 83 18.10 -3.86 -4.14
CA VAL A 83 18.22 -2.92 -3.02
C VAL A 83 19.31 -3.36 -2.05
N PHE A 84 20.19 -2.45 -1.65
CA PHE A 84 20.97 -2.64 -0.43
C PHE A 84 20.15 -2.16 0.75
N VAL A 85 19.73 -3.06 1.63
CA VAL A 85 18.93 -2.73 2.82
C VAL A 85 19.86 -2.17 3.90
N PRO A 86 19.81 -0.85 4.17
CA PRO A 86 20.67 -0.28 5.19
C PRO A 86 20.19 -0.71 6.58
N PRO A 87 21.08 -0.74 7.59
CA PRO A 87 20.64 -0.94 8.96
C PRO A 87 19.70 0.19 9.38
N ALA A 88 18.53 -0.17 9.90
CA ALA A 88 17.54 0.78 10.40
C ALA A 88 18.11 1.63 11.56
N PRO A 89 17.67 2.89 11.70
CA PRO A 89 18.11 3.74 12.79
C PRO A 89 17.61 3.21 14.14
N SER A 90 18.36 3.52 15.19
CA SER A 90 17.90 3.42 16.58
C SER A 90 17.33 2.06 17.00
N GLY A 91 17.87 0.96 16.46
CA GLY A 91 17.45 -0.41 16.86
C GLY A 91 16.20 -0.94 16.16
N GLY A 92 15.51 -0.11 15.37
CA GLY A 92 14.35 -0.55 14.61
C GLY A 92 14.68 -1.52 13.48
N SER A 93 13.68 -1.83 12.65
CA SER A 93 13.86 -2.69 11.48
C SER A 93 13.05 -2.18 10.28
N TRP A 94 13.60 -2.45 9.09
CA TRP A 94 12.91 -2.18 7.84
C TRP A 94 12.09 -3.41 7.45
N VAL A 95 10.83 -3.18 7.09
CA VAL A 95 9.92 -4.17 6.52
C VAL A 95 9.34 -3.57 5.25
N SER A 96 9.01 -4.36 4.25
CA SER A 96 8.41 -3.82 3.03
C SER A 96 7.45 -4.82 2.45
N GLY A 97 6.46 -4.33 1.75
CA GLY A 97 5.45 -5.18 1.18
C GLY A 97 4.73 -4.54 0.03
N THR A 98 3.71 -5.23 -0.42
CA THR A 98 2.78 -4.75 -1.43
C THR A 98 1.40 -4.62 -0.78
N GLY A 99 0.59 -3.71 -1.29
CA GLY A 99 -0.76 -3.51 -0.80
C GLY A 99 -1.49 -2.47 -1.62
N PHE A 100 -2.70 -2.14 -1.18
CA PHE A 100 -3.50 -1.13 -1.85
C PHE A 100 -3.40 0.22 -1.12
N HIS A 101 -2.93 1.25 -1.83
CA HIS A 101 -2.88 2.62 -1.37
C HIS A 101 -3.60 3.52 -2.36
N GLU A 102 -4.56 4.31 -1.87
CA GLU A 102 -5.43 5.17 -2.70
C GLU A 102 -6.16 4.45 -3.85
N GLY A 103 -6.42 3.16 -3.68
CA GLY A 103 -7.10 2.34 -4.69
C GLY A 103 -6.17 1.70 -5.72
N PHE A 104 -4.85 1.80 -5.54
CA PHE A 104 -3.86 1.22 -6.45
C PHE A 104 -2.95 0.24 -5.74
N GLU A 105 -2.50 -0.79 -6.44
CA GLU A 105 -1.40 -1.64 -5.97
C GLU A 105 -0.12 -0.81 -5.91
N ALA A 106 0.52 -0.80 -4.75
CA ALA A 106 1.72 -0.03 -4.49
C ALA A 106 2.67 -0.82 -3.59
N VAL A 107 3.94 -0.47 -3.67
CA VAL A 107 4.96 -0.97 -2.76
C VAL A 107 5.08 0.00 -1.59
N TRP A 108 5.15 -0.55 -0.38
CA TRP A 108 5.43 0.23 0.81
C TRP A 108 6.72 -0.24 1.47
N ILE A 109 7.44 0.70 2.06
CA ILE A 109 8.53 0.43 3.01
C ILE A 109 8.11 0.98 4.35
N CYS A 110 8.23 0.18 5.38
CA CYS A 110 7.88 0.52 6.74
C CYS A 110 9.12 0.47 7.64
N LEU A 111 9.27 1.49 8.47
CA LEU A 111 10.17 1.45 9.60
C LEU A 111 9.36 1.09 10.85
N GLN A 112 9.67 -0.07 11.44
CA GLN A 112 9.06 -0.53 12.68
C GLN A 112 10.01 -0.34 13.86
N PRO A 113 9.49 0.07 15.04
CA PRO A 113 10.29 0.17 16.25
C PRO A 113 10.75 -1.20 16.74
N ASP A 114 11.73 -1.21 17.63
CA ASP A 114 12.05 -2.38 18.45
C ASP A 114 11.02 -2.55 19.59
N GLU A 115 11.22 -3.57 20.43
CA GLU A 115 10.33 -3.86 21.58
C GLU A 115 10.23 -2.69 22.58
N ASP A 116 11.28 -1.86 22.66
CA ASP A 116 11.36 -0.70 23.57
C ASP A 116 10.70 0.56 22.97
N GLY A 117 10.37 0.57 21.69
CA GLY A 117 9.76 1.70 21.00
C GLY A 117 10.75 2.79 20.60
N TRP A 118 10.24 3.82 19.92
CA TRP A 118 11.08 4.97 19.56
C TRP A 118 11.37 5.85 20.76
N ASN A 119 12.65 6.13 21.00
CA ASN A 119 13.02 7.25 21.85
C ASN A 119 12.47 8.58 21.27
N THR A 120 12.27 9.58 22.13
CA THR A 120 11.63 10.85 21.76
C THR A 120 12.33 11.56 20.59
N GLY A 121 13.67 11.54 20.54
CA GLY A 121 14.45 12.17 19.49
C GLY A 121 14.23 11.49 18.13
N THR A 122 14.24 10.16 18.10
CA THR A 122 13.98 9.34 16.91
C THR A 122 12.54 9.54 16.44
N ARG A 123 11.55 9.45 17.34
CA ARG A 123 10.14 9.66 16.97
C ARG A 123 9.95 11.02 16.31
N GLN A 124 10.50 12.08 16.89
CA GLN A 124 10.37 13.42 16.32
C GLN A 124 11.10 13.54 14.97
N ALA A 125 12.24 12.89 14.80
CA ALA A 125 12.94 12.86 13.51
C ALA A 125 12.10 12.19 12.42
N LEU A 126 11.46 11.06 12.73
CA LEU A 126 10.58 10.36 11.79
C LEU A 126 9.35 11.19 11.41
N LEU A 127 8.81 11.97 12.35
CA LEU A 127 7.75 12.93 12.06
C LEU A 127 8.22 14.04 11.12
N ASP A 128 9.43 14.56 11.31
CA ASP A 128 9.98 15.59 10.43
C ASP A 128 10.19 15.07 9.02
N VAL A 129 10.74 13.86 8.87
CA VAL A 129 10.91 13.23 7.56
C VAL A 129 9.54 13.03 6.90
N GLY A 130 8.53 12.60 7.66
CA GLY A 130 7.17 12.48 7.14
C GLY A 130 6.61 13.79 6.57
N GLN A 131 6.94 14.93 7.17
CA GLN A 131 6.50 16.25 6.70
C GLN A 131 7.22 16.72 5.43
N THR A 132 8.37 16.12 5.06
CA THR A 132 9.06 16.43 3.80
C THR A 132 8.58 15.58 2.63
N LYS A 133 7.76 14.56 2.88
CA LYS A 133 7.18 13.70 1.85
C LYS A 133 5.88 14.29 1.30
N ALA A 134 5.52 13.83 0.10
CA ALA A 134 4.21 14.17 -0.47
C ALA A 134 3.10 13.74 0.48
N ASP A 135 2.01 14.52 0.49
CA ASP A 135 0.83 14.19 1.29
C ASP A 135 0.39 12.75 0.98
N GLN A 136 -0.01 12.02 2.03
CA GLN A 136 -0.50 10.63 1.97
C GLN A 136 0.56 9.55 1.65
N ALA A 137 1.74 9.91 1.13
CA ALA A 137 2.83 8.94 0.95
C ALA A 137 3.45 8.46 2.27
N TRP A 138 3.34 9.24 3.35
CA TRP A 138 3.86 8.89 4.68
C TRP A 138 2.73 8.69 5.67
N ILE A 139 2.56 7.45 6.14
CA ILE A 139 1.47 7.02 7.01
C ILE A 139 2.03 6.51 8.34
N ARG A 140 1.42 6.94 9.45
CA ARG A 140 1.69 6.39 10.78
C ARG A 140 0.63 5.37 11.17
N GLY A 141 1.06 4.20 11.61
CA GLY A 141 0.20 3.07 11.88
C GLY A 141 0.53 2.37 13.18
N ASP A 142 -0.45 1.64 13.67
CA ASP A 142 -0.29 0.55 14.64
C ASP A 142 0.42 -0.66 14.04
N GLU A 143 0.42 -0.80 12.72
CA GLU A 143 1.14 -1.82 11.94
C GLU A 143 1.71 -1.24 10.65
N CYS A 144 2.64 -1.98 10.02
CA CYS A 144 3.18 -1.65 8.71
C CYS A 144 2.15 -1.87 7.58
N GLY A 145 2.21 -1.07 6.53
CA GLY A 145 1.31 -1.23 5.37
C GLY A 145 -0.10 -0.66 5.58
N ARG A 146 -0.31 0.16 6.62
CA ARG A 146 -1.54 0.96 6.76
C ARG A 146 -1.61 2.00 5.64
N SER A 147 -2.80 2.16 5.06
CA SER A 147 -3.09 3.16 4.03
C SER A 147 -3.61 4.49 4.60
N THR A 148 -3.93 4.55 5.89
CA THR A 148 -4.46 5.73 6.59
C THR A 148 -3.73 5.96 7.92
N ASP A 149 -3.49 7.22 8.30
CA ASP A 149 -2.84 7.56 9.57
C ASP A 149 -3.76 7.20 10.76
N THR A 150 -3.33 6.25 11.58
CA THR A 150 -4.01 5.82 12.82
C THR A 150 -3.25 6.25 14.09
N GLY A 151 -2.12 6.97 13.95
CA GLY A 151 -1.40 7.58 15.07
C GLY A 151 -0.47 6.65 15.86
N GLY A 152 0.03 5.55 15.27
CA GLY A 152 0.98 4.64 15.92
C GLY A 152 2.46 4.92 15.66
N ASP A 153 3.32 3.97 16.06
CA ASP A 153 4.79 4.06 15.97
C ASP A 153 5.38 3.42 14.70
N HIS A 154 4.56 2.73 13.88
CA HIS A 154 5.03 2.23 12.58
C HIS A 154 4.95 3.35 11.55
N HIS A 155 6.03 3.55 10.81
CA HIS A 155 6.14 4.60 9.81
C HIS A 155 6.20 3.98 8.42
N THR A 156 5.07 3.97 7.71
CA THR A 156 4.94 3.41 6.37
C THR A 156 5.11 4.50 5.32
N TYR A 157 6.08 4.33 4.44
CA TYR A 157 6.26 5.11 3.23
C TYR A 157 5.74 4.33 2.02
N TRP A 158 4.67 4.83 1.41
CA TRP A 158 4.12 4.31 0.17
C TRP A 158 4.90 4.91 -0.99
N MET A 159 5.60 4.05 -1.72
CA MET A 159 6.16 4.41 -3.02
C MET A 159 5.05 4.22 -4.03
N VAL A 160 4.31 5.30 -4.24
CA VAL A 160 3.46 5.40 -5.42
C VAL A 160 4.42 5.49 -6.59
N VAL A 161 4.47 4.43 -7.41
CA VAL A 161 5.21 4.48 -8.67
C VAL A 161 4.61 5.65 -9.44
N GLU A 162 5.39 6.70 -9.71
CA GLU A 162 5.03 7.66 -10.74
C GLU A 162 4.74 6.83 -11.98
N ARG A 163 3.45 6.74 -12.32
CA ARG A 163 3.03 5.91 -13.43
C ARG A 163 3.75 6.43 -14.67
N PHE A 164 4.00 5.57 -15.65
CA PHE A 164 4.48 6.04 -16.97
C PHE A 164 3.62 7.22 -17.51
N GLU A 165 2.37 7.29 -17.04
CA GLU A 165 1.38 8.36 -17.20
C GLU A 165 1.85 9.78 -16.84
N ASP A 166 2.77 9.96 -15.88
CA ASP A 166 3.28 11.28 -15.46
C ASP A 166 4.45 11.78 -16.32
N ARG A 167 5.05 10.88 -17.13
CA ARG A 167 6.12 11.24 -18.08
C ARG A 167 5.62 11.73 -19.43
N ALA A 168 4.32 11.64 -19.70
CA ALA A 168 3.75 12.05 -20.96
C ALA A 168 3.16 13.47 -20.90
N PRO A 169 3.76 14.46 -21.59
CA PRO A 169 3.39 15.87 -21.45
C PRO A 169 1.96 16.23 -21.92
N ASN A 170 1.23 15.30 -22.54
CA ASN A 170 -0.08 15.53 -23.17
C ASN A 170 -1.14 14.50 -22.72
N ARG A 171 -1.13 14.11 -21.44
CA ARG A 171 -2.16 13.22 -20.89
C ARG A 171 -3.50 13.94 -20.77
N ARG A 172 -4.58 13.27 -21.17
CA ARG A 172 -5.95 13.71 -20.89
C ARG A 172 -6.71 12.64 -20.12
N ILE A 173 -7.07 12.98 -18.89
CA ILE A 173 -8.06 12.24 -18.12
C ILE A 173 -9.42 12.43 -18.81
N ILE A 174 -10.07 11.33 -19.16
CA ILE A 174 -11.37 11.35 -19.81
C ILE A 174 -12.35 10.47 -19.01
N PRO A 175 -13.65 10.83 -18.97
CA PRO A 175 -14.65 9.93 -18.42
C PRO A 175 -14.68 8.63 -19.22
N ALA A 176 -15.10 7.53 -18.58
CA ALA A 176 -15.36 6.30 -19.29
C ALA A 176 -16.33 6.56 -20.46
N PRO A 177 -15.93 6.24 -21.70
CA PRO A 177 -16.81 6.38 -22.86
C PRO A 177 -17.99 5.42 -22.77
N SER A 178 -19.17 5.88 -23.19
CA SER A 178 -20.36 5.03 -23.27
C SER A 178 -20.13 3.86 -24.25
N PRO A 179 -20.85 2.73 -24.08
CA PRO A 179 -20.64 1.54 -24.92
C PRO A 179 -20.83 1.87 -26.41
N GLY A 180 -19.89 1.43 -27.26
CA GLY A 180 -19.96 1.66 -28.71
C GLY A 180 -19.62 3.09 -29.16
N VAL A 181 -19.19 3.97 -28.26
CA VAL A 181 -18.74 5.33 -28.62
C VAL A 181 -17.27 5.30 -28.99
N THR A 182 -16.94 5.59 -30.25
CA THR A 182 -15.55 5.83 -30.68
C THR A 182 -15.09 7.19 -30.14
N MET A 183 -13.92 7.23 -29.50
CA MET A 183 -13.24 8.47 -29.16
C MET A 183 -12.07 8.70 -30.09
N VAL A 184 -12.04 9.89 -30.69
CA VAL A 184 -10.92 10.32 -31.53
C VAL A 184 -9.97 11.14 -30.65
N LEU A 185 -8.76 10.64 -30.48
CA LEU A 185 -7.69 11.33 -29.76
C LEU A 185 -6.66 11.81 -30.78
N SER A 186 -6.05 12.96 -30.50
CA SER A 186 -4.91 13.40 -31.32
C SER A 186 -3.75 12.43 -31.13
N GLN A 187 -2.93 12.20 -32.18
CA GLN A 187 -1.83 11.22 -32.14
C GLN A 187 -0.76 11.53 -31.08
N ASP A 188 -0.72 12.77 -30.59
CA ASP A 188 0.16 13.27 -29.55
C ASP A 188 -0.49 13.27 -28.15
N GLN A 189 -1.71 12.74 -28.01
CA GLN A 189 -2.44 12.66 -26.74
C GLN A 189 -2.62 11.21 -26.30
N MET A 190 -2.30 10.95 -25.03
CA MET A 190 -2.73 9.71 -24.37
C MET A 190 -4.00 9.98 -23.58
N ALA A 191 -4.99 9.10 -23.76
CA ALA A 191 -6.18 9.12 -22.91
C ALA A 191 -6.05 8.14 -21.78
N THR A 192 -6.53 8.53 -20.60
CA THR A 192 -6.72 7.61 -19.48
C THR A 192 -8.21 7.63 -19.11
N PRO A 193 -9.01 6.64 -19.57
CA PRO A 193 -10.38 6.48 -19.13
C PRO A 193 -10.44 5.94 -17.70
N PHE A 194 -11.45 6.38 -16.93
CA PHE A 194 -11.73 5.87 -15.59
C PHE A 194 -13.04 5.08 -15.60
N TYR A 195 -12.94 3.76 -15.49
CA TYR A 195 -14.07 2.85 -15.40
C TYR A 195 -14.39 2.58 -13.94
N ARG A 196 -15.47 3.16 -13.44
CA ARG A 196 -15.97 2.88 -12.10
C ARG A 196 -16.73 1.56 -12.10
N PHE A 197 -16.50 0.74 -11.08
CA PHE A 197 -17.25 -0.49 -10.87
C PHE A 197 -17.75 -0.57 -9.43
N ASP A 198 -18.86 -1.30 -9.25
CA ASP A 198 -19.38 -1.72 -7.96
C ASP A 198 -19.56 -3.25 -8.03
N ALA A 199 -18.84 -3.96 -7.16
CA ALA A 199 -18.76 -5.40 -7.18
C ALA A 199 -19.20 -5.97 -5.84
N SER A 200 -20.03 -7.02 -5.87
CA SER A 200 -20.43 -7.74 -4.66
C SER A 200 -20.14 -9.23 -4.81
N LEU A 201 -19.44 -9.78 -3.84
CA LEU A 201 -19.29 -11.22 -3.69
C LEU A 201 -20.29 -11.69 -2.64
N ALA A 202 -20.98 -12.79 -2.91
CA ALA A 202 -21.80 -13.48 -1.93
C ALA A 202 -21.41 -14.96 -1.91
N VAL A 203 -21.28 -15.55 -0.72
CA VAL A 203 -21.04 -16.98 -0.57
C VAL A 203 -22.02 -17.52 0.46
N ASN A 204 -22.65 -18.63 0.13
CA ASN A 204 -23.42 -19.41 1.09
C ASN A 204 -22.48 -20.32 1.89
N LEU A 205 -22.47 -20.16 3.21
CA LEU A 205 -21.63 -20.94 4.14
C LEU A 205 -21.96 -22.44 4.10
N GLU A 206 -23.16 -22.81 3.65
CA GLU A 206 -23.59 -24.21 3.53
C GLU A 206 -22.90 -24.94 2.37
N ASP A 207 -22.54 -24.21 1.31
CA ASP A 207 -21.98 -24.78 0.08
C ASP A 207 -20.47 -24.97 0.15
N ASN A 208 -19.80 -24.30 1.12
CA ASN A 208 -18.35 -24.36 1.34
C ASN A 208 -17.54 -24.09 0.05
N GLN A 209 -18.05 -23.19 -0.80
CA GLN A 209 -17.44 -22.82 -2.07
C GLN A 209 -16.81 -21.45 -1.96
N ASP A 210 -15.55 -21.33 -2.37
CA ASP A 210 -14.91 -20.03 -2.51
C ASP A 210 -15.54 -19.27 -3.68
N ALA A 211 -15.76 -17.97 -3.49
CA ALA A 211 -16.12 -17.07 -4.59
C ALA A 211 -14.94 -16.17 -4.94
N SER A 212 -14.77 -15.91 -6.23
CA SER A 212 -13.82 -14.91 -6.70
C SER A 212 -14.44 -14.03 -7.77
N ILE A 213 -13.99 -12.79 -7.82
CA ILE A 213 -14.29 -11.88 -8.90
C ILE A 213 -13.00 -11.21 -9.35
N GLU A 214 -12.80 -11.16 -10.66
CA GLU A 214 -11.72 -10.44 -11.30
C GLU A 214 -12.32 -9.51 -12.35
N VAL A 215 -11.93 -8.25 -12.28
CA VAL A 215 -12.37 -7.20 -13.17
C VAL A 215 -11.13 -6.66 -13.86
N ARG A 216 -11.06 -6.76 -15.19
CA ARG A 216 -9.87 -6.42 -15.99
C ARG A 216 -10.21 -5.38 -17.04
N LEU A 217 -9.43 -4.30 -17.11
CA LEU A 217 -9.41 -3.43 -18.27
C LEU A 217 -8.43 -4.03 -19.28
N GLU A 218 -8.93 -4.42 -20.45
CA GLU A 218 -8.11 -4.96 -21.52
C GLU A 218 -8.06 -3.99 -22.70
N ALA A 219 -6.91 -3.90 -23.38
CA ALA A 219 -6.75 -3.13 -24.60
C ALA A 219 -6.24 -3.99 -25.75
N ASN A 220 -6.55 -3.61 -26.98
CA ASN A 220 -6.10 -4.28 -28.20
C ASN A 220 -5.71 -3.25 -29.27
N GLN A 221 -4.48 -3.33 -29.76
CA GLN A 221 -3.97 -2.51 -30.85
C GLN A 221 -4.22 -3.20 -32.22
N GLY A 222 -5.48 -3.23 -32.66
CA GLY A 222 -5.85 -3.75 -33.98
C GLY A 222 -5.91 -5.28 -34.07
N ASP A 223 -5.05 -5.90 -34.88
CA ASP A 223 -5.04 -7.36 -35.16
C ASP A 223 -4.36 -8.18 -34.03
N GLY A 224 -3.99 -7.52 -32.93
CA GLY A 224 -3.36 -8.14 -31.77
C GLY A 224 -4.34 -8.94 -30.90
N GLY A 225 -3.78 -9.67 -29.93
CA GLY A 225 -4.56 -10.20 -28.82
C GLY A 225 -4.97 -9.08 -27.84
N TRP A 226 -5.99 -9.34 -27.03
CA TRP A 226 -6.34 -8.46 -25.91
C TRP A 226 -5.29 -8.58 -24.81
N VAL A 227 -4.82 -7.45 -24.32
CA VAL A 227 -3.81 -7.34 -23.26
C VAL A 227 -4.45 -6.68 -22.04
N ILE A 228 -4.27 -7.28 -20.86
CA ILE A 228 -4.75 -6.72 -19.60
C ILE A 228 -3.89 -5.49 -19.26
N ARG A 229 -4.53 -4.33 -19.11
CA ARG A 229 -3.92 -3.04 -18.81
C ARG A 229 -4.05 -2.63 -17.35
N ASP A 230 -5.15 -3.02 -16.73
CA ASP A 230 -5.42 -2.82 -15.31
C ASP A 230 -6.32 -3.97 -14.81
N ARG A 231 -6.22 -4.33 -13.54
CA ARG A 231 -7.04 -5.39 -12.96
C ARG A 231 -7.33 -5.14 -11.49
N TRP A 232 -8.50 -5.58 -11.08
CA TRP A 232 -8.88 -5.70 -9.69
C TRP A 232 -9.39 -7.11 -9.44
N ARG A 233 -8.93 -7.76 -8.37
CA ARG A 233 -9.39 -9.09 -7.97
C ARG A 233 -9.76 -9.09 -6.49
N GLU A 234 -10.79 -9.86 -6.15
CA GLU A 234 -11.18 -10.15 -4.77
C GLU A 234 -11.59 -11.61 -4.67
N ASN A 235 -11.16 -12.26 -3.58
CA ASN A 235 -11.54 -13.61 -3.23
C ASN A 235 -12.27 -13.57 -1.90
N LEU A 236 -13.37 -14.32 -1.79
CA LEU A 236 -14.10 -14.56 -0.57
C LEU A 236 -14.02 -16.05 -0.25
N GLU A 237 -13.10 -16.39 0.64
CA GLU A 237 -13.03 -17.70 1.26
C GLU A 237 -14.06 -17.76 2.37
N ALA A 238 -15.01 -18.68 2.27
CA ALA A 238 -16.02 -18.90 3.29
C ALA A 238 -15.76 -20.24 3.96
N SER A 239 -15.02 -20.22 5.07
CA SER A 239 -14.92 -21.35 5.97
C SER A 239 -15.87 -21.15 7.14
N ALA A 240 -16.83 -22.06 7.28
CA ALA A 240 -17.67 -22.14 8.46
C ALA A 240 -17.05 -23.16 9.41
N ASP A 241 -16.14 -22.71 10.28
CA ASP A 241 -15.59 -23.58 11.32
C ASP A 241 -16.74 -24.08 12.21
N GLU A 242 -16.78 -25.40 12.43
CA GLU A 242 -17.77 -26.05 13.27
C GLU A 242 -17.70 -25.50 14.70
N LEU A 243 -18.81 -24.91 15.17
CA LEU A 243 -18.91 -24.46 16.56
C LEU A 243 -19.41 -25.63 17.40
N THR A 244 -18.51 -26.17 18.23
CA THR A 244 -18.88 -27.13 19.27
C THR A 244 -19.37 -26.38 20.50
N VAL A 245 -20.67 -26.42 20.76
CA VAL A 245 -21.23 -25.92 22.01
C VAL A 245 -21.14 -27.05 23.03
N GLU A 246 -20.13 -26.99 23.89
CA GLU A 246 -20.11 -27.79 25.10
C GLU A 246 -21.21 -27.25 26.03
N ALA A 247 -22.18 -28.09 26.36
CA ALA A 247 -23.19 -27.72 27.35
C ALA A 247 -22.49 -27.49 28.68
N GLY A 248 -22.18 -26.22 28.97
CA GLY A 248 -21.63 -25.78 30.24
C GLY A 248 -22.58 -26.20 31.34
N GLY A 249 -22.23 -27.27 32.05
CA GLY A 249 -22.96 -27.70 33.23
C GLY A 249 -22.97 -26.56 34.23
N PHE A 250 -24.15 -25.98 34.48
CA PHE A 250 -24.32 -25.06 35.59
C PHE A 250 -23.84 -25.76 36.87
N PRO A 251 -22.80 -25.25 37.55
CA PRO A 251 -22.31 -25.84 38.78
C PRO A 251 -23.36 -25.58 39.87
N GLY A 252 -24.27 -26.52 40.11
CA GLY A 252 -25.25 -26.35 41.17
C GLY A 252 -26.33 -27.41 41.35
N GLN A 253 -26.65 -28.23 40.35
CA GLN A 253 -27.77 -29.18 40.49
C GLN A 253 -27.28 -30.62 40.67
N GLY A 254 -26.89 -30.93 41.91
CA GLY A 254 -26.61 -32.29 42.36
C GLY A 254 -27.88 -33.14 42.33
N GLY A 255 -27.94 -34.07 41.38
CA GLY A 255 -28.99 -35.08 41.31
C GLY A 255 -28.57 -36.19 40.35
N GLY A 256 -28.14 -37.32 40.91
CA GLY A 256 -27.58 -38.44 40.16
C GLY A 256 -28.53 -38.98 39.09
N GLY A 257 -28.05 -38.97 37.85
CA GLY A 257 -28.69 -39.63 36.71
C GLY A 257 -27.73 -39.55 35.53
N GLY A 258 -27.07 -40.65 35.19
CA GLY A 258 -26.10 -40.73 34.11
C GLY A 258 -26.72 -40.57 32.73
N GLY A 259 -27.05 -39.33 32.36
CA GLY A 259 -27.30 -38.93 30.99
C GLY A 259 -26.04 -38.25 30.46
N GLY A 260 -25.40 -38.83 29.44
CA GLY A 260 -24.25 -38.23 28.79
C GLY A 260 -24.59 -36.82 28.34
N ILE A 261 -23.79 -35.85 28.76
CA ILE A 261 -23.88 -34.47 28.28
C ILE A 261 -23.45 -34.52 26.81
N GLY A 262 -24.41 -34.57 25.89
CA GLY A 262 -24.13 -34.56 24.46
C GLY A 262 -23.57 -33.20 24.07
N SER A 263 -22.35 -33.17 23.53
CA SER A 263 -21.90 -32.02 22.74
C SER A 263 -22.76 -31.96 21.48
N THR A 264 -23.17 -30.76 21.09
CA THR A 264 -23.81 -30.53 19.79
C THR A 264 -22.90 -29.64 18.98
N THR A 265 -22.49 -30.16 17.84
CA THR A 265 -21.80 -29.39 16.81
C THR A 265 -22.84 -28.70 15.95
N VAL A 266 -22.74 -27.38 15.80
CA VAL A 266 -23.60 -26.60 14.92
C VAL A 266 -22.72 -25.98 13.84
N GLN A 267 -23.05 -26.27 12.58
CA GLN A 267 -22.41 -25.62 11.45
C GLN A 267 -23.11 -24.26 11.21
N PRO A 268 -22.36 -23.15 11.16
CA PRO A 268 -22.91 -21.84 10.81
C PRO A 268 -23.61 -21.90 9.45
N THR A 269 -24.83 -21.37 9.35
CA THR A 269 -25.57 -21.25 8.09
C THR A 269 -25.79 -19.77 7.75
N GLY A 270 -25.91 -19.46 6.46
CA GLY A 270 -26.20 -18.12 5.96
C GLY A 270 -25.27 -17.65 4.84
N THR A 271 -25.53 -16.44 4.35
CA THR A 271 -24.77 -15.82 3.27
C THR A 271 -23.83 -14.77 3.84
N VAL A 272 -22.54 -14.88 3.50
CA VAL A 272 -21.56 -13.81 3.73
C VAL A 272 -21.44 -13.02 2.44
N SER A 273 -21.59 -11.70 2.51
CA SER A 273 -21.43 -10.82 1.35
C SER A 273 -20.37 -9.75 1.61
N ARG A 274 -19.56 -9.45 0.58
CA ARG A 274 -18.59 -8.35 0.59
C ARG A 274 -18.79 -7.51 -0.67
N GLY A 275 -19.13 -6.24 -0.48
CA GLY A 275 -19.21 -5.25 -1.56
C GLY A 275 -17.95 -4.39 -1.62
N LYS A 276 -17.55 -3.98 -2.83
CA LYS A 276 -16.43 -3.06 -3.07
C LYS A 276 -16.69 -2.22 -4.30
N THR A 277 -16.49 -0.92 -4.14
CA THR A 277 -16.43 0.03 -5.25
C THR A 277 -14.98 0.28 -5.62
N GLY A 278 -14.70 0.42 -6.91
CA GLY A 278 -13.34 0.65 -7.39
C GLY A 278 -13.31 1.35 -8.74
N ILE A 279 -12.08 1.58 -9.23
CA ILE A 279 -11.86 2.23 -10.52
C ILE A 279 -10.76 1.48 -11.25
N LEU A 280 -11.01 1.15 -12.52
CA LEU A 280 -9.98 0.71 -13.45
C LEU A 280 -9.57 1.86 -14.35
N SER A 281 -8.27 2.06 -14.52
CA SER A 281 -7.73 3.19 -15.26
C SER A 281 -6.35 2.87 -15.82
N ALA A 282 -6.23 2.89 -17.14
CA ALA A 282 -4.98 2.68 -17.84
C ALA A 282 -4.80 3.67 -19.00
N PRO A 283 -3.55 4.08 -19.31
CA PRO A 283 -3.27 4.92 -20.47
C PRO A 283 -3.47 4.12 -21.75
N LEU A 284 -4.13 4.73 -22.73
CA LEU A 284 -4.41 4.15 -24.03
C LEU A 284 -3.60 4.86 -25.10
N LEU A 285 -3.00 4.07 -25.99
CA LEU A 285 -2.34 4.56 -27.18
C LEU A 285 -3.39 4.88 -28.27
N PRO A 286 -3.07 5.83 -29.18
CA PRO A 286 -3.92 6.06 -30.34
C PRO A 286 -4.17 4.76 -31.13
N GLY A 287 -5.44 4.51 -31.46
CA GLY A 287 -5.86 3.32 -32.22
C GLY A 287 -6.17 2.06 -31.39
N GLU A 288 -6.01 2.09 -30.07
CA GLU A 288 -6.35 0.93 -29.23
C GLU A 288 -7.86 0.77 -29.01
N GLN A 289 -8.35 -0.47 -29.08
CA GLN A 289 -9.67 -0.83 -28.59
C GLN A 289 -9.56 -1.15 -27.11
N VAL A 290 -10.55 -0.81 -26.29
CA VAL A 290 -10.61 -1.29 -24.90
C VAL A 290 -11.90 -1.98 -24.60
N ARG A 291 -11.82 -2.92 -23.67
CA ARG A 291 -12.99 -3.55 -23.07
C ARG A 291 -12.72 -3.76 -21.60
N VAL A 292 -13.78 -3.83 -20.82
CA VAL A 292 -13.66 -4.31 -19.45
C VAL A 292 -14.21 -5.73 -19.42
N VAL A 293 -13.42 -6.67 -18.93
CA VAL A 293 -13.76 -8.08 -18.80
C VAL A 293 -13.97 -8.39 -17.34
N VAL A 294 -14.99 -9.20 -17.07
CA VAL A 294 -15.27 -9.66 -15.72
C VAL A 294 -15.31 -11.17 -15.73
N GLU A 295 -14.53 -11.75 -14.84
CA GLU A 295 -14.52 -13.18 -14.59
C GLU A 295 -14.96 -13.42 -13.16
N THR A 296 -15.97 -14.26 -12.98
CA THR A 296 -16.48 -14.68 -11.67
C THR A 296 -16.35 -16.18 -11.50
N SER A 297 -16.11 -16.62 -10.27
CA SER A 297 -16.26 -18.01 -9.84
C SER A 297 -17.16 -18.07 -8.61
N GLY A 298 -18.02 -19.09 -8.53
CA GLY A 298 -19.05 -19.19 -7.47
C GLY A 298 -20.24 -18.27 -7.70
N ASP A 299 -21.04 -18.03 -6.65
CA ASP A 299 -22.21 -17.14 -6.65
C ASP A 299 -21.81 -15.66 -6.47
N ALA A 300 -20.94 -15.16 -7.35
CA ALA A 300 -20.55 -13.76 -7.36
C ALA A 300 -21.48 -12.93 -8.25
N ASP A 301 -22.08 -11.88 -7.67
CA ASP A 301 -22.98 -10.96 -8.37
C ASP A 301 -22.32 -9.61 -8.58
N LEU A 302 -22.07 -9.29 -9.84
CA LEU A 302 -21.53 -8.00 -10.22
C LEU A 302 -22.63 -7.09 -10.73
N VAL A 303 -22.82 -5.96 -10.06
CA VAL A 303 -23.73 -4.91 -10.52
C VAL A 303 -22.91 -3.85 -11.22
N TRP A 304 -22.68 -4.03 -12.53
CA TRP A 304 -22.05 -2.98 -13.31
C TRP A 304 -23.00 -1.82 -13.55
N ALA A 305 -22.46 -0.60 -13.49
CA ALA A 305 -23.18 0.57 -13.94
C ALA A 305 -23.27 0.73 -15.47
N ASP A 306 -22.47 0.02 -16.29
CA ASP A 306 -22.16 0.30 -17.71
C ASP A 306 -21.15 -0.73 -18.35
N GLU A 307 -21.60 -1.70 -19.16
CA GLU A 307 -20.72 -2.67 -19.87
C GLU A 307 -20.16 -2.08 -21.19
N HIS A 308 -18.83 -2.02 -21.41
CA HIS A 308 -18.23 -1.22 -22.50
C HIS A 308 -17.29 -1.97 -23.45
N THR A 309 -17.46 -1.77 -24.76
CA THR A 309 -16.44 -1.99 -25.80
C THR A 309 -16.13 -0.66 -26.49
N LEU A 310 -14.86 -0.30 -26.57
CA LEU A 310 -14.33 0.90 -27.19
C LEU A 310 -13.51 0.55 -28.43
N ARG A 311 -13.57 1.39 -29.45
CA ARG A 311 -12.57 1.46 -30.51
C ARG A 311 -11.99 2.88 -30.55
N LEU A 312 -10.69 3.04 -30.43
CA LEU A 312 -9.99 4.28 -30.78
C LEU A 312 -9.61 4.19 -32.27
N ASP A 313 -9.92 5.22 -33.04
CA ASP A 313 -9.47 5.37 -34.44
C ASP A 313 -8.38 6.46 -34.52
#